data_AF-A0A0Q8M9D0-F1
#
_entry.id   AF-A0A0Q8M9D0-F1
#
_cell.length_a   1.000
_cell.length_b   1.000
_cell.length_c   1.000
_cell.angle_alpha   90.00
_cell.angle_beta   90.00
_cell.angle_gamma   90.00
#
_symmetry.space_group_name_H-M   'P 1'
#
loop_
_entity.id
_entity.type
_entity.pdbx_description
1 polymer ?
#
loop_
_entity_poly.entity_id
_entity_poly.type
_entity_poly.pdbx_seq_one_letter_code
_entity_poly.pdbx_strand_id
1 'polypeptide(L)'
;MLSVVGACALLAACGQGGGEKTAEAPAAPATPEPTAAEKQALLAALPAPYNTADLANGKQKFGMCRSCHTIVPGGANMTGPNLHGVFGRKAGEVASYKYSDAVKNAGFVWDADHLDKWLAEPRTFLPGTKMSFAGLKDPKDRIDLIAYLKVETGYKAP
;
A
#
# COMPACT_ATOMS: atom_id res chain seq x y z
N MET A 1 -55.38 -13.04 47.96
CA MET A 1 -55.34 -14.16 46.99
C MET A 1 -55.07 -13.56 45.62
N LEU A 2 -54.00 -14.04 44.95
CA LEU A 2 -53.82 -14.24 43.49
C LEU A 2 -54.17 -13.07 42.55
N SER A 3 -53.42 -12.69 41.52
CA SER A 3 -52.25 -13.27 40.86
C SER A 3 -51.70 -12.25 39.84
N VAL A 4 -50.41 -12.41 39.55
CA VAL A 4 -49.67 -11.89 38.39
C VAL A 4 -50.20 -12.49 37.08
N VAL A 5 -49.87 -11.85 35.95
CA VAL A 5 -49.55 -12.37 34.58
C VAL A 5 -50.15 -11.37 33.57
N GLY A 6 -49.45 -10.82 32.58
CA GLY A 6 -48.21 -11.21 31.90
C GLY A 6 -48.46 -11.02 30.40
N ALA A 7 -47.62 -10.22 29.74
CA ALA A 7 -47.76 -9.77 28.36
C ALA A 7 -47.62 -10.90 27.32
N CYS A 8 -48.30 -10.76 26.18
CA CYS A 8 -47.86 -11.33 24.90
C CYS A 8 -48.57 -10.63 23.73
N ALA A 9 -47.89 -9.69 23.08
CA ALA A 9 -48.31 -9.17 21.78
C ALA A 9 -47.14 -9.38 20.80
N LEU A 10 -47.29 -10.36 19.92
CA LEU A 10 -46.31 -10.71 18.90
C LEU A 10 -46.47 -9.80 17.66
N LEU A 11 -45.33 -9.24 17.27
CA LEU A 11 -45.03 -8.49 16.05
C LEU A 11 -45.25 -9.39 14.80
N ALA A 12 -46.01 -8.91 13.81
CA ALA A 12 -45.55 -8.27 12.57
C ALA A 12 -45.07 -9.23 11.44
N ALA A 13 -45.96 -9.36 10.45
CA ALA A 13 -45.76 -9.45 9.00
C ALA A 13 -44.45 -10.01 8.42
N CYS A 14 -44.56 -11.12 7.68
CA CYS A 14 -43.60 -11.53 6.65
C CYS A 14 -43.96 -10.87 5.31
N GLY A 15 -43.01 -10.13 4.72
CA GLY A 15 -43.11 -9.53 3.39
C GLY A 15 -41.79 -9.66 2.62
N GLN A 16 -41.91 -10.22 1.41
CA GLN A 16 -40.99 -10.36 0.28
C GLN A 16 -39.66 -9.56 0.28
N GLY A 17 -38.59 -10.20 -0.21
CA GLY A 17 -37.43 -9.50 -0.73
C GLY A 17 -36.32 -10.42 -1.22
N GLY A 18 -36.36 -10.79 -2.50
CA GLY A 18 -35.23 -11.43 -3.17
C GLY A 18 -34.06 -10.46 -3.36
N GLY A 19 -32.85 -11.02 -3.44
CA GLY A 19 -31.65 -10.26 -3.76
C GLY A 19 -30.44 -11.18 -3.87
N GLU A 20 -29.87 -11.22 -5.07
CA GLU A 20 -28.61 -11.83 -5.51
C GLU A 20 -27.84 -12.80 -4.59
N LYS A 21 -27.65 -14.01 -5.12
CA LYS A 21 -26.39 -14.75 -4.97
C LYS A 21 -25.24 -13.87 -5.46
N THR A 22 -24.53 -13.24 -4.53
CA THR A 22 -23.16 -12.79 -4.80
C THR A 22 -22.30 -14.04 -4.83
N ALA A 23 -21.94 -14.48 -6.03
CA ALA A 23 -20.88 -15.45 -6.22
C ALA A 23 -19.59 -14.80 -5.70
N GLU A 24 -19.14 -15.26 -4.53
CA GLU A 24 -17.83 -14.96 -4.00
C GLU A 24 -16.79 -15.46 -5.00
N ALA A 25 -16.12 -14.53 -5.69
CA ALA A 25 -14.95 -14.85 -6.48
C ALA A 25 -13.91 -15.49 -5.53
N PRO A 26 -13.26 -16.60 -5.92
CA PRO A 26 -12.33 -17.27 -5.03
C PRO A 26 -11.19 -16.30 -4.68
N ALA A 27 -11.06 -16.00 -3.39
CA ALA A 27 -9.90 -15.28 -2.87
C ALA A 27 -8.64 -16.02 -3.32
N ALA A 28 -7.80 -15.34 -4.10
CA ALA A 28 -6.44 -15.80 -4.37
C ALA A 28 -5.75 -16.12 -3.02
N PRO A 29 -4.90 -17.16 -2.93
CA PRO A 29 -4.29 -17.55 -1.67
C PRO A 29 -3.53 -16.36 -1.09
N ALA A 30 -3.95 -15.90 0.08
CA ALA A 30 -3.31 -14.81 0.78
C ALA A 30 -1.88 -15.25 1.14
N THR A 31 -0.89 -14.63 0.52
CA THR A 31 0.49 -14.67 1.02
C THR A 31 0.46 -14.26 2.49
N PRO A 32 1.11 -15.00 3.41
CA PRO A 32 1.09 -14.63 4.83
C PRO A 32 1.68 -13.24 5.02
N GLU A 33 1.04 -12.42 5.85
CA GLU A 33 1.57 -11.11 6.23
C GLU A 33 2.87 -11.27 7.04
N PRO A 34 3.83 -10.33 6.93
CA PRO A 34 5.05 -10.37 7.72
C PRO A 34 4.75 -10.26 9.22
N THR A 35 5.43 -11.07 10.04
CA THR A 35 5.37 -11.00 11.50
C THR A 35 5.97 -9.68 12.02
N ALA A 36 5.64 -9.31 13.26
CA ALA A 36 6.19 -8.10 13.88
C ALA A 36 7.74 -8.11 13.93
N ALA A 37 8.36 -9.27 14.16
CA ALA A 37 9.82 -9.41 14.17
C ALA A 37 10.43 -9.19 12.78
N GLU A 38 9.81 -9.73 11.72
CA GLU A 38 10.24 -9.49 10.34
C GLU A 38 10.08 -8.02 9.95
N LYS A 39 8.96 -7.39 10.33
CA LYS A 39 8.75 -5.95 10.11
C LYS A 39 9.83 -5.12 10.81
N GLN A 40 10.17 -5.46 12.06
CA GLN A 40 11.24 -4.78 12.80
C GLN A 40 12.62 -4.99 12.15
N ALA A 41 12.92 -6.19 11.67
CA ALA A 41 14.17 -6.48 10.98
C ALA A 41 14.28 -5.71 9.65
N LEU A 42 13.19 -5.62 8.88
CA LEU A 42 13.12 -4.83 7.64
C LEU A 42 13.35 -3.34 7.89
N LEU A 43 12.79 -2.79 8.97
CA LEU A 43 13.02 -1.41 9.39
C LEU A 43 14.48 -1.19 9.80
N ALA A 44 15.02 -2.06 10.65
CA ALA A 44 16.39 -1.95 11.15
C ALA A 44 17.46 -2.10 10.05
N ALA A 45 17.13 -2.79 8.94
CA ALA A 45 18.01 -2.96 7.79
C ALA A 45 18.13 -1.72 6.90
N LEU A 46 17.30 -0.70 7.08
CA LEU A 46 17.46 0.57 6.37
C LEU A 46 18.67 1.35 6.92
N PRO A 47 19.31 2.21 6.11
CA PRO A 47 20.26 3.18 6.64
C PRO A 47 19.54 4.24 7.48
N ALA A 48 20.29 4.94 8.33
CA ALA A 48 19.80 6.18 8.94
C ALA A 48 19.50 7.22 7.84
N PRO A 49 18.47 8.07 7.99
CA PRO A 49 17.58 8.20 9.16
C PRO A 49 16.33 7.30 9.13
N TYR A 50 16.20 6.40 8.16
CA TYR A 50 14.97 5.64 7.93
C TYR A 50 14.74 4.49 8.93
N ASN A 51 15.80 3.99 9.56
CA ASN A 51 15.75 2.84 10.48
C ASN A 51 15.08 3.11 11.83
N THR A 52 14.77 4.37 12.15
CA THR A 52 14.05 4.77 13.37
C THR A 52 12.79 5.58 13.05
N ALA A 53 12.29 5.47 11.83
CA ALA A 53 11.17 6.28 11.34
C ALA A 53 9.82 5.88 11.95
N ASP A 54 8.85 6.79 11.86
CA ASP A 54 7.49 6.58 12.35
C ASP A 54 6.62 5.92 11.26
N LEU A 55 6.41 4.61 11.39
CA LEU A 55 5.61 3.84 10.44
C LEU A 55 4.12 4.25 10.44
N ALA A 56 3.59 4.77 11.55
CA ALA A 56 2.21 5.21 11.62
C ALA A 56 2.02 6.48 10.78
N ASN A 57 2.94 7.46 10.91
CA ASN A 57 2.95 8.61 10.01
C ASN A 57 3.16 8.18 8.55
N GLY A 58 4.11 7.27 8.28
CA GLY A 58 4.37 6.76 6.93
C GLY A 58 3.12 6.15 6.28
N LYS A 59 2.35 5.36 7.04
CA LYS A 59 1.06 4.81 6.61
C LYS A 59 0.06 5.92 6.27
N GLN A 60 -0.02 6.98 7.06
CA GLN A 60 -0.88 8.13 6.77
C GLN A 60 -0.46 8.81 5.47
N LYS A 61 0.84 9.04 5.26
CA LYS A 61 1.36 9.67 4.03
C LYS A 61 1.13 8.81 2.79
N PHE A 62 1.15 7.48 2.92
CA PHE A 62 0.77 6.58 1.83
C PHE A 62 -0.69 6.79 1.36
N GLY A 63 -1.54 7.43 2.17
CA GLY A 63 -2.88 7.85 1.77
C GLY A 63 -2.93 8.72 0.50
N MET A 64 -1.85 9.44 0.16
CA MET A 64 -1.71 10.18 -1.09
C MET A 64 -1.39 9.29 -2.31
N CYS A 65 -0.86 8.09 -2.06
CA CYS A 65 -0.38 7.17 -3.08
C CYS A 65 -1.44 6.11 -3.43
N ARG A 66 -2.31 5.76 -2.48
CA ARG A 66 -3.25 4.62 -2.57
C ARG A 66 -4.27 4.71 -3.72
N SER A 67 -4.53 5.90 -4.24
CA SER A 67 -5.42 6.07 -5.39
C SER A 67 -4.79 5.62 -6.71
N CYS A 68 -3.46 5.55 -6.75
CA CYS A 68 -2.69 5.22 -7.95
C CYS A 68 -1.89 3.92 -7.81
N HIS A 69 -1.66 3.42 -6.59
CA HIS A 69 -0.76 2.31 -6.33
C HIS A 69 -1.34 1.31 -5.35
N THR A 70 -1.15 0.03 -5.66
CA THR A 70 -1.29 -1.09 -4.73
C THR A 70 0.07 -1.48 -4.16
N ILE A 71 0.10 -2.14 -2.98
CA ILE A 71 1.35 -2.56 -2.29
C ILE A 71 1.39 -4.04 -1.93
N VAL A 72 0.28 -4.76 -2.12
CA VAL A 72 0.18 -6.20 -1.80
C VAL A 72 0.87 -7.04 -2.87
N PRO A 73 1.43 -8.23 -2.51
CA PRO A 73 1.97 -9.18 -3.46
C PRO A 73 0.93 -9.52 -4.54
N GLY A 74 1.34 -9.48 -5.82
CA GLY A 74 0.44 -9.76 -6.94
C GLY A 74 -0.68 -8.74 -7.15
N GLY A 75 -0.67 -7.62 -6.43
CA GLY A 75 -1.68 -6.58 -6.55
C GLY A 75 -1.73 -5.96 -7.96
N ALA A 76 -2.90 -5.44 -8.33
CA ALA A 76 -3.12 -4.86 -9.64
C ALA A 76 -2.27 -3.60 -9.89
N ASN A 77 -1.82 -3.44 -11.13
CA ASN A 77 -1.39 -2.13 -11.63
C ASN A 77 -2.62 -1.25 -11.83
N MET A 78 -2.54 0.01 -11.41
CA MET A 78 -3.60 1.00 -11.57
C MET A 78 -3.09 2.14 -12.45
N THR A 79 -3.39 3.40 -12.10
CA THR A 79 -2.74 4.58 -12.70
C THR A 79 -1.21 4.47 -12.60
N GLY A 80 -0.69 3.98 -11.46
CA GLY A 80 0.70 3.62 -11.24
C GLY A 80 0.92 2.10 -11.13
N PRO A 81 2.16 1.62 -11.21
CA PRO A 81 2.48 0.20 -11.03
C PRO A 81 2.23 -0.23 -9.57
N ASN A 82 2.03 -1.54 -9.36
CA ASN A 82 2.13 -2.11 -8.03
C ASN A 82 3.54 -1.87 -7.42
N LEU A 83 3.56 -1.52 -6.14
CA LEU A 83 4.77 -1.14 -5.41
C LEU A 83 5.32 -2.27 -4.53
N HIS A 84 4.68 -3.45 -4.51
CA HIS A 84 5.23 -4.60 -3.81
C HIS A 84 6.63 -4.93 -4.35
N GLY A 85 7.59 -5.19 -3.47
CA GLY A 85 8.99 -5.43 -3.85
C GLY A 85 9.68 -4.27 -4.55
N VAL A 86 9.28 -3.01 -4.31
CA VAL A 86 9.92 -1.85 -4.97
C VAL A 86 11.39 -1.72 -4.58
N PHE A 87 11.74 -1.94 -3.31
CA PHE A 87 13.13 -1.88 -2.86
C PHE A 87 13.98 -2.97 -3.53
N GLY A 88 15.12 -2.56 -4.09
CA GLY A 88 16.03 -3.46 -4.80
C GLY A 88 15.60 -3.81 -6.23
N ARG A 89 14.44 -3.33 -6.69
CA ARG A 89 14.01 -3.48 -8.10
C ARG A 89 14.57 -2.33 -8.93
N LYS A 90 15.01 -2.61 -10.16
CA LYS A 90 15.40 -1.56 -11.10
C LYS A 90 14.19 -0.69 -11.47
N ALA A 91 14.42 0.60 -11.69
CA ALA A 91 13.37 1.49 -12.16
C ALA A 91 12.82 1.04 -13.52
N GLY A 92 11.49 1.07 -13.66
CA GLY A 92 10.81 0.77 -14.92
C GLY A 92 10.63 -0.71 -15.28
N GLU A 93 10.81 -1.65 -14.33
CA GLU A 93 10.86 -3.09 -14.64
C GLU A 93 9.60 -3.92 -14.34
N VAL A 94 8.50 -3.33 -13.85
CA VAL A 94 7.24 -4.09 -13.76
C VAL A 94 6.73 -4.36 -15.19
N ALA A 95 6.94 -5.59 -15.69
CA ALA A 95 6.72 -5.95 -17.09
C ALA A 95 5.29 -5.68 -17.60
N SER A 96 4.29 -5.80 -16.72
CA SER A 96 2.88 -5.57 -17.04
C SER A 96 2.45 -4.09 -16.95
N TYR A 97 3.37 -3.15 -16.72
CA TYR A 97 3.07 -1.72 -16.61
C TYR A 97 3.76 -0.90 -17.70
N LYS A 98 3.01 0.04 -18.30
CA LYS A 98 3.51 0.93 -19.35
C LYS A 98 4.14 2.20 -18.77
N TYR A 99 5.42 2.13 -18.47
CA TYR A 99 6.20 3.26 -17.96
C TYR A 99 6.35 4.43 -18.96
N SER A 100 6.75 5.59 -18.43
CA SER A 100 7.31 6.68 -19.23
C SER A 100 8.73 6.31 -19.71
N ASP A 101 9.21 6.92 -20.79
CA ASP A 101 10.58 6.70 -21.25
C ASP A 101 11.61 7.14 -20.21
N ALA A 102 11.32 8.23 -19.49
CA ALA A 102 12.15 8.72 -18.38
C ALA A 102 12.39 7.65 -17.30
N VAL A 103 11.33 6.96 -16.85
CA VAL A 103 11.46 5.94 -15.79
C VAL A 103 12.09 4.65 -16.32
N LYS A 104 11.79 4.23 -17.57
CA LYS A 104 12.43 3.05 -18.20
C LYS A 104 13.94 3.21 -18.34
N ASN A 105 14.38 4.43 -18.66
CA ASN A 105 15.79 4.73 -18.94
C ASN A 105 16.54 5.27 -17.72
N ALA A 106 15.93 5.29 -16.53
CA ALA A 106 16.52 5.88 -15.34
C ALA A 106 17.79 5.14 -14.85
N GLY A 107 17.96 3.87 -15.21
CA GLY A 107 19.22 3.13 -15.02
C GLY A 107 19.58 2.76 -13.59
N PHE A 108 18.84 3.23 -12.58
CA PHE A 108 19.11 2.94 -11.17
C PHE A 108 18.20 1.86 -10.58
N VAL A 109 18.58 1.40 -9.39
CA VAL A 109 17.80 0.51 -8.53
C VAL A 109 17.16 1.32 -7.42
N TRP A 110 15.90 1.01 -7.07
CA TRP A 110 15.21 1.70 -5.99
C TRP A 110 15.80 1.33 -4.64
N ASP A 111 16.36 2.33 -3.97
CA ASP A 111 16.76 2.31 -2.57
C ASP A 111 16.11 3.51 -1.83
N ALA A 112 16.48 3.70 -0.57
CA ALA A 112 15.92 4.79 0.25
C ALA A 112 16.26 6.18 -0.32
N ASP A 113 17.47 6.39 -0.82
CA ASP A 113 17.95 7.68 -1.32
C ASP A 113 17.30 8.07 -2.64
N HIS A 114 17.14 7.12 -3.56
CA HIS A 114 16.44 7.34 -4.83
C HIS A 114 14.95 7.59 -4.58
N LEU A 115 14.34 6.85 -3.64
CA LEU A 115 12.95 7.10 -3.25
C LEU A 115 12.80 8.49 -2.60
N ASP A 116 13.74 8.94 -1.78
CA ASP A 116 13.68 10.27 -1.16
C ASP A 116 13.69 11.39 -2.19
N LYS A 117 14.66 11.35 -3.12
CA LYS A 117 14.76 12.33 -4.23
C LYS A 117 13.53 12.29 -5.13
N TRP A 118 13.07 11.09 -5.46
CA TRP A 118 11.87 10.88 -6.27
C TRP A 118 10.62 11.44 -5.60
N LEU A 119 10.42 11.15 -4.31
CA LEU A 119 9.25 11.59 -3.57
C LEU A 119 9.30 13.09 -3.27
N ALA A 120 10.48 13.70 -3.17
CA ALA A 120 10.61 15.14 -2.97
C ALA A 120 10.07 15.93 -4.16
N GLU A 121 10.54 15.59 -5.38
CA GLU A 121 10.19 16.29 -6.63
C GLU A 121 10.27 15.36 -7.85
N PRO A 122 9.24 14.55 -8.16
CA PRO A 122 9.32 13.55 -9.22
C PRO A 122 9.65 14.11 -10.60
N ARG A 123 9.06 15.26 -10.95
CA ARG A 123 9.24 15.91 -12.26
C ARG A 123 10.62 16.54 -12.43
N THR A 124 11.28 16.91 -11.33
CA THR A 124 12.66 17.40 -11.35
C THR A 124 13.64 16.23 -11.33
N PHE A 125 13.35 15.18 -10.55
CA PHE A 125 14.22 14.02 -10.43
C PHE A 125 14.27 13.18 -11.70
N LEU A 126 13.12 12.92 -12.34
CA LEU A 126 13.06 12.31 -13.68
C LEU A 126 12.15 13.13 -14.59
N PRO A 127 12.71 14.14 -15.28
CA PRO A 127 11.97 14.93 -16.27
C PRO A 127 11.33 14.03 -17.34
N GLY A 128 10.05 14.27 -17.63
CA GLY A 128 9.27 13.44 -18.55
C GLY A 128 8.60 12.23 -17.90
N THR A 129 8.67 12.07 -16.58
CA THR A 129 7.81 11.12 -15.87
C THR A 129 6.33 11.44 -16.07
N LYS A 130 5.51 10.38 -16.20
CA LYS A 130 4.04 10.47 -16.24
C LYS A 130 3.41 10.58 -14.86
N MET A 131 4.19 10.42 -13.78
CA MET A 131 3.68 10.54 -12.42
C MET A 131 3.39 12.01 -12.11
N SER A 132 2.10 12.37 -11.99
CA SER A 132 1.66 13.76 -11.79
C SER A 132 1.77 14.26 -10.35
N PHE A 133 2.30 13.45 -9.44
CA PHE A 133 2.48 13.80 -8.03
C PHE A 133 3.34 15.06 -7.84
N ALA A 134 2.87 15.97 -6.99
CA ALA A 134 3.53 17.25 -6.73
C ALA A 134 4.78 17.13 -5.83
N GLY A 135 5.00 15.96 -5.23
CA GLY A 135 6.07 15.72 -4.28
C GLY A 135 5.67 15.94 -2.83
N LEU A 136 6.42 15.32 -1.92
CA LEU A 136 6.27 15.38 -0.48
C LEU A 136 7.42 16.22 0.10
N LYS A 137 7.16 17.51 0.35
CA LYS A 137 8.20 18.51 0.64
C LYS A 137 8.90 18.26 1.97
N ASP A 138 8.14 17.84 2.98
CA ASP A 138 8.66 17.59 4.32
C ASP A 138 9.58 16.35 4.34
N PRO A 139 10.86 16.47 4.73
CA PRO A 139 11.78 15.35 4.81
C PRO A 139 11.36 14.26 5.80
N LYS A 140 10.79 14.62 6.95
CA LYS A 140 10.34 13.65 7.96
C LYS A 140 9.21 12.79 7.40
N ASP A 141 8.26 13.40 6.69
CA ASP A 141 7.17 12.68 6.04
C ASP A 141 7.68 11.71 4.96
N ARG A 142 8.71 12.10 4.19
CA ARG A 142 9.34 11.20 3.21
C ARG A 142 10.06 10.05 3.89
N ILE A 143 10.85 10.33 4.93
CA ILE A 143 11.57 9.32 5.71
C ILE A 143 10.61 8.27 6.25
N ASP A 144 9.51 8.71 6.85
CA ASP A 144 8.47 7.83 7.40
C ASP A 144 7.76 7.01 6.32
N LEU A 145 7.40 7.63 5.19
CA LEU A 145 6.78 6.94 4.05
C LEU A 145 7.71 5.87 3.45
N ILE A 146 9.00 6.18 3.31
CA ILE A 146 10.00 5.25 2.75
C ILE A 146 10.19 4.05 3.67
N ALA A 147 10.28 4.28 4.98
CA ALA A 147 10.34 3.21 5.96
C ALA A 147 9.07 2.34 5.95
N TYR A 148 7.89 2.95 5.89
CA TYR A 148 6.62 2.25 5.73
C TYR A 148 6.60 1.38 4.46
N LEU A 149 7.01 1.93 3.31
CA LEU A 149 7.10 1.16 2.07
C LEU A 149 8.08 -0.01 2.20
N LYS A 150 9.23 0.16 2.85
CA LYS A 150 10.18 -0.95 3.06
C LYS A 150 9.55 -2.09 3.85
N VAL A 151 8.85 -1.77 4.93
CA VAL A 151 8.24 -2.76 5.81
C VAL A 151 7.09 -3.49 5.11
N GLU A 152 6.23 -2.76 4.38
CA GLU A 152 5.02 -3.34 3.79
C GLU A 152 5.25 -3.96 2.39
N THR A 153 6.36 -3.60 1.72
CA THR A 153 6.66 -4.10 0.37
C THR A 153 7.96 -4.91 0.28
N GLY A 154 8.82 -4.85 1.30
CA GLY A 154 10.14 -5.47 1.28
C GLY A 154 10.16 -6.96 1.63
N TYR A 155 9.02 -7.54 1.96
CA TYR A 155 8.89 -8.98 2.16
C TYR A 155 8.83 -9.68 0.80
N LYS A 156 9.72 -10.65 0.59
CA LYS A 156 9.57 -11.65 -0.47
C LYS A 156 8.91 -12.86 0.17
N ALA A 157 7.74 -13.23 -0.33
CA ALA A 157 7.15 -14.53 0.00
C ALA A 157 8.18 -15.64 -0.28
N PRO A 158 8.25 -16.69 0.57
CA PRO A 158 9.10 -17.84 0.31
C PRO A 158 8.83 -18.47 -1.07
#